data_AF-A0A9D2B9H1-F1
#
_entry.id   AF-A0A9D2B9H1-F1
#
_cell.length_a   1.000
_cell.length_b   1.000
_cell.length_c   1.000
_cell.angle_alpha   90.00
_cell.angle_beta   90.00
_cell.angle_gamma   90.00
#
_symmetry.space_group_name_H-M   'P 1'
#
loop_
_entity.id
_entity.type
_entity.pdbx_description
1 polymer ?
#
loop_
_entity_poly.entity_id
_entity_poly.type
_entity_poly.pdbx_seq_one_letter_code
_entity_poly.pdbx_strand_id
1 'polypeptide(L)'
;MDHTIRQYLTEKKYSTASDTTYSHIDTWLEWYRGEVEKFHKYKIYNGSITVEQEMYRLGMAKKVCEDWANLLLNEKVAIKAGDYEERLNEILEENNFKVRGNQLVELAFALGTGAFVEYKDADGHVMIDFVRADMIYPLSWDNGDVTECAFGSNRVVDGKEAIYLQIHRKGNFMEEGEEAEDPDLYYIENKYIDAESGSELDLPEGMAELIPTEYDRPLFQIITPNVCNNVDLDSPLGISIFANSISQLKGCDLIYDSYMNEYVLGRKRILVPLSQAKRQMEKDGISAPAFDSRDTVYYMLPDDRGSEQSIKEVDMSIRASDHELGIQRSLDLLSLKVGMGTGRYKFENGGVKTATEVISDKSDLYQNRQKNAIILQTALIGMAKAVAFLDNSQEELTVTIDFDDSIIEDTNTTIDRNIKLVNAGLRSKLSAVMEINKCSEEEAKKELDRIAQDGQITGQDIDWTQTDDEDVQEEIDVQGKEGIEDGSSGEPAGSGSGRQ
;
A
#
# COMPACT_ATOMS: atom_id res chain seq x y z
N MET A 1 14.12 -22.99 2.31
CA MET A 1 12.70 -22.84 1.95
C MET A 1 12.56 -22.89 0.44
N ASP A 2 12.92 -21.82 -0.25
CA ASP A 2 12.90 -21.75 -1.71
C ASP A 2 13.74 -22.87 -2.37
N HIS A 3 14.93 -23.17 -1.84
CA HIS A 3 15.74 -24.27 -2.38
C HIS A 3 15.12 -25.66 -2.18
N THR A 4 14.47 -25.92 -1.04
CA THR A 4 13.87 -27.23 -0.70
C THR A 4 12.64 -27.52 -1.57
N ILE A 5 11.77 -26.51 -1.76
CA ILE A 5 10.57 -26.64 -2.60
C ILE A 5 10.95 -26.82 -4.06
N ARG A 6 11.91 -26.02 -4.56
CA ARG A 6 12.39 -26.14 -5.94
C ARG A 6 13.10 -27.46 -6.21
N GLN A 7 13.88 -27.96 -5.25
CA GLN A 7 14.50 -29.28 -5.37
C GLN A 7 13.42 -30.37 -5.47
N TYR A 8 12.41 -30.34 -4.60
CA TYR A 8 11.29 -31.27 -4.65
C TYR A 8 10.53 -31.21 -5.99
N LEU A 9 10.22 -30.01 -6.48
CA LEU A 9 9.56 -29.81 -7.78
C LEU A 9 10.42 -30.32 -8.95
N THR A 10 11.73 -30.09 -8.89
CA THR A 10 12.68 -30.59 -9.90
C THR A 10 12.77 -32.12 -9.89
N GLU A 11 12.77 -32.74 -8.70
CA GLU A 11 12.73 -34.20 -8.54
C GLU A 11 11.45 -34.81 -9.13
N LYS A 12 10.33 -34.08 -9.06
CA LYS A 12 9.05 -34.42 -9.71
C LYS A 12 8.98 -34.03 -11.20
N LYS A 13 10.09 -33.59 -11.79
CA LYS A 13 10.24 -33.20 -13.21
C LYS A 13 9.49 -31.93 -13.63
N TYR A 14 9.11 -31.07 -12.70
CA TYR A 14 8.60 -29.75 -13.04
C TYR A 14 9.73 -28.78 -13.42
N SER A 15 9.48 -27.94 -14.43
CA SER A 15 10.35 -26.84 -14.82
C SER A 15 9.95 -25.56 -14.08
N THR A 16 10.69 -25.19 -13.03
CA THR A 16 10.44 -23.93 -12.29
C THR A 16 11.26 -22.76 -12.86
N ALA A 17 10.89 -21.53 -12.48
CA ALA A 17 11.68 -20.33 -12.81
C ALA A 17 13.14 -20.41 -12.32
N SER A 18 14.02 -19.64 -12.96
CA SER A 18 15.47 -19.67 -12.74
C SER A 18 15.89 -19.25 -11.32
N ASP A 19 16.98 -19.83 -10.80
CA ASP A 19 17.57 -19.44 -9.51
C ASP A 19 17.94 -17.95 -9.43
N THR A 20 18.29 -17.37 -10.57
CA THR A 20 18.60 -15.95 -10.70
C THR A 20 17.39 -15.08 -10.39
N THR A 21 16.19 -15.45 -10.85
CA THR A 21 14.96 -14.70 -10.59
C THR A 21 14.65 -14.64 -9.09
N TYR A 22 14.73 -15.77 -8.38
CA TYR A 22 14.52 -15.81 -6.93
C TYR A 22 15.58 -15.02 -6.14
N SER A 23 16.84 -15.04 -6.59
CA SER A 23 17.91 -14.21 -5.99
C SER A 23 17.62 -12.70 -6.09
N HIS A 24 16.95 -12.27 -7.15
CA HIS A 24 16.51 -10.88 -7.30
C HIS A 24 15.33 -10.55 -6.39
N ILE A 25 14.39 -11.47 -6.20
CA ILE A 25 13.28 -11.34 -5.24
C ILE A 25 13.83 -11.14 -3.82
N ASP A 26 14.83 -11.92 -3.40
CA ASP A 26 15.50 -11.75 -2.11
C ASP A 26 16.14 -10.36 -1.97
N THR A 27 16.79 -9.89 -3.04
CA THR A 27 17.36 -8.53 -3.06
C THR A 27 16.28 -7.48 -2.87
N TRP A 28 15.14 -7.60 -3.56
CA TRP A 28 14.03 -6.64 -3.41
C TRP A 28 13.39 -6.71 -2.03
N LEU A 29 13.33 -7.90 -1.43
CA LEU A 29 12.86 -8.10 -0.06
C LEU A 29 13.74 -7.39 0.97
N GLU A 30 15.07 -7.43 0.83
CA GLU A 30 16.00 -6.67 1.68
C GLU A 30 15.72 -5.15 1.60
N TRP A 31 15.54 -4.63 0.38
CA TRP A 31 15.20 -3.23 0.17
C TRP A 31 13.84 -2.86 0.77
N TYR A 32 12.82 -3.69 0.59
CA TYR A 32 11.48 -3.49 1.15
C TYR A 32 11.48 -3.53 2.69
N ARG A 33 12.25 -4.42 3.30
CA ARG A 33 12.49 -4.45 4.76
C ARG A 33 13.24 -3.22 5.27
N GLY A 34 13.91 -2.49 4.37
CA GLY A 34 14.74 -1.34 4.67
C GLY A 34 16.13 -1.70 5.17
N GLU A 35 16.55 -2.97 5.14
CA GLU A 35 17.88 -3.39 5.59
C GLU A 35 18.61 -4.15 4.49
N VAL A 36 19.62 -3.50 3.91
CA VAL A 36 20.52 -4.11 2.93
C VAL A 36 21.90 -4.12 3.56
N GLU A 37 22.31 -5.26 4.10
CA GLU A 37 23.54 -5.38 4.90
C GLU A 37 24.77 -4.84 4.17
N LYS A 38 24.92 -5.21 2.89
CA LYS A 38 26.06 -4.79 2.03
C LYS A 38 26.11 -3.29 1.76
N PHE A 39 25.03 -2.56 2.02
CA PHE A 39 24.94 -1.13 1.79
C PHE A 39 24.85 -0.38 3.11
N HIS A 40 23.86 -0.66 3.96
CA HIS A 40 23.59 0.07 5.20
C HIS A 40 24.61 -0.16 6.33
N LYS A 41 25.38 -1.25 6.30
CA LYS A 41 26.45 -1.50 7.27
C LYS A 41 27.82 -1.25 6.64
N TYR A 42 28.60 -0.39 7.24
CA TYR A 42 29.93 -0.04 6.75
C TYR A 42 30.91 0.17 7.90
N LYS A 43 32.20 0.12 7.60
CA LYS A 43 33.27 0.22 8.60
C LYS A 43 34.12 1.45 8.33
N ILE A 44 34.26 2.30 9.33
CA ILE A 44 35.12 3.49 9.27
C ILE A 44 36.29 3.31 10.22
N TYR A 45 37.51 3.59 9.75
CA TYR A 45 38.67 3.71 10.61
C TYR A 45 38.74 5.13 11.18
N ASN A 46 38.64 5.27 12.50
CA ASN A 46 38.61 6.58 13.17
C ASN A 46 40.01 7.12 13.57
N GLY A 47 41.08 6.49 13.08
CA GLY A 47 42.45 6.81 13.46
C GLY A 47 43.01 5.96 14.61
N SER A 48 42.18 5.19 15.31
CA SER A 48 42.61 4.26 16.38
C SER A 48 42.04 2.85 16.20
N ILE A 49 40.74 2.74 15.92
CA ILE A 49 40.05 1.48 15.73
C ILE A 49 39.14 1.56 14.50
N THR A 50 38.88 0.41 13.90
CA THR A 50 37.80 0.27 12.92
C THR A 50 36.49 0.13 13.67
N VAL A 51 35.57 1.06 13.44
CA VAL A 51 34.24 1.07 14.05
C VAL A 51 33.21 0.71 12.98
N GLU A 52 32.29 -0.16 13.34
CA GLU A 52 31.12 -0.46 12.50
C GLU A 52 30.08 0.65 12.66
N GLN A 53 29.53 1.10 11.54
CA GLN A 53 28.53 2.15 11.45
C GLN A 53 27.33 1.61 10.68
N GLU A 54 26.17 2.06 11.09
CA GLU A 54 24.89 1.76 10.45
C GLU A 54 24.30 3.06 9.93
N MET A 55 23.94 3.09 8.64
CA MET A 55 23.36 4.28 8.01
C MET A 55 21.91 4.49 8.45
N TYR A 56 21.53 5.76 8.62
CA TYR A 56 20.12 6.14 8.65
C TYR A 56 19.49 5.93 7.27
N ARG A 57 18.20 5.62 7.26
CA ARG A 57 17.46 5.14 6.08
C ARG A 57 16.08 5.75 6.05
N LEU A 58 15.62 6.16 4.86
CA LEU A 58 14.29 6.73 4.66
C LEU A 58 13.22 5.64 4.49
N GLY A 59 13.61 4.44 4.03
CA GLY A 59 12.67 3.34 3.81
C GLY A 59 11.75 3.56 2.60
N MET A 60 12.23 4.29 1.57
CA MET A 60 11.40 4.66 0.42
C MET A 60 10.93 3.48 -0.43
N ALA A 61 11.62 2.33 -0.40
CA ALA A 61 11.20 1.13 -1.10
C ALA A 61 9.82 0.66 -0.61
N LYS A 62 9.63 0.58 0.72
CA LYS A 62 8.34 0.28 1.33
C LYS A 62 7.31 1.34 0.98
N LYS A 63 7.66 2.62 1.15
CA LYS A 63 6.73 3.73 0.95
C LYS A 63 6.16 3.80 -0.47
N VAL A 64 6.99 3.55 -1.48
CA VAL A 64 6.56 3.52 -2.89
C VAL A 64 5.54 2.40 -3.13
N CYS A 65 5.76 1.23 -2.54
CA CYS A 65 4.83 0.10 -2.69
C CYS A 65 3.48 0.38 -2.00
N GLU A 66 3.49 0.95 -0.78
CA GLU A 66 2.27 1.37 -0.07
C GLU A 66 1.46 2.39 -0.90
N ASP A 67 2.14 3.39 -1.45
CA ASP A 67 1.48 4.44 -2.23
C ASP A 67 0.87 3.88 -3.52
N TRP A 68 1.53 2.91 -4.18
CA TRP A 68 0.96 2.20 -5.33
C TRP A 68 -0.25 1.35 -4.96
N ALA A 69 -0.20 0.60 -3.87
CA ALA A 69 -1.32 -0.20 -3.40
C ALA A 69 -2.55 0.67 -3.10
N ASN A 70 -2.35 1.81 -2.42
CA ASN A 70 -3.40 2.78 -2.12
C ASN A 70 -3.99 3.45 -3.37
N LEU A 71 -3.25 3.54 -4.47
CA LEU A 71 -3.76 4.09 -5.73
C LEU A 71 -4.57 3.07 -6.56
N LEU A 72 -4.28 1.78 -6.37
CA LEU A 72 -4.83 0.70 -7.18
C LEU A 72 -6.02 0.01 -6.51
N LEU A 73 -5.90 -0.35 -5.23
CA LEU A 73 -6.92 -1.07 -4.48
C LEU A 73 -7.23 -0.33 -3.17
N ASN A 74 -8.09 0.68 -3.27
CA ASN A 74 -8.57 1.47 -2.12
C ASN A 74 -10.00 1.08 -1.74
N GLU A 75 -10.53 1.75 -0.70
CA GLU A 75 -11.87 1.51 -0.17
C GLU A 75 -13.02 1.77 -1.16
N LYS A 76 -12.76 2.50 -2.23
CA LYS A 76 -13.75 2.90 -3.24
C LYS A 76 -13.75 2.00 -4.48
N VAL A 77 -12.83 1.04 -4.58
CA VAL A 77 -12.89 0.04 -5.67
C VAL A 77 -14.11 -0.85 -5.46
N ALA A 78 -14.97 -0.93 -6.48
CA ALA A 78 -16.18 -1.72 -6.45
C ALA A 78 -16.10 -2.86 -7.49
N ILE A 79 -16.41 -4.08 -7.04
CA ILE A 79 -16.51 -5.27 -7.89
C ILE A 79 -17.99 -5.53 -8.13
N LYS A 80 -18.48 -5.19 -9.32
CA LYS A 80 -19.89 -5.33 -9.71
C LYS A 80 -20.08 -6.68 -10.38
N ALA A 81 -20.99 -7.50 -9.84
CA ALA A 81 -21.21 -8.89 -10.27
C ALA A 81 -22.70 -9.19 -10.57
N GLY A 82 -23.48 -8.16 -10.90
CA GLY A 82 -24.91 -8.32 -11.18
C GLY A 82 -25.65 -8.93 -9.98
N ASP A 83 -26.44 -9.98 -10.21
CA ASP A 83 -27.22 -10.64 -9.17
C ASP A 83 -26.37 -11.33 -8.09
N TYR A 84 -25.09 -11.62 -8.37
CA TYR A 84 -24.17 -12.26 -7.43
C TYR A 84 -23.43 -11.24 -6.55
N GLU A 85 -23.62 -9.93 -6.76
CA GLU A 85 -22.84 -8.88 -6.09
C GLU A 85 -22.99 -8.88 -4.57
N GLU A 86 -24.20 -9.05 -4.04
CA GLU A 86 -24.42 -9.11 -2.59
C GLU A 86 -23.67 -10.29 -1.95
N ARG A 87 -23.81 -11.48 -2.54
CA ARG A 87 -23.16 -12.70 -2.05
C ARG A 87 -21.64 -12.64 -2.20
N LEU A 88 -21.14 -12.11 -3.31
CA LEU A 88 -19.71 -11.90 -3.52
C LEU A 88 -19.15 -10.97 -2.43
N ASN A 89 -19.83 -9.87 -2.13
CA ASN A 89 -19.39 -8.93 -1.10
C ASN A 89 -19.34 -9.58 0.30
N GLU A 90 -20.30 -10.44 0.66
CA GLU A 90 -20.25 -11.22 1.90
C GLU A 90 -18.98 -12.08 1.99
N ILE A 91 -18.68 -12.86 0.94
CA ILE A 91 -17.51 -13.74 0.89
C ILE A 91 -16.20 -12.92 0.95
N LEU A 92 -16.15 -11.79 0.25
CA LEU A 92 -15.01 -10.88 0.29
C LEU A 92 -14.82 -10.25 1.68
N GLU A 93 -15.89 -9.97 2.40
CA GLU A 93 -15.84 -9.47 3.78
C GLU A 93 -15.38 -10.56 4.76
N GLU A 94 -15.89 -11.80 4.64
CA GLU A 94 -15.45 -12.96 5.43
C GLU A 94 -13.95 -13.24 5.27
N ASN A 95 -13.43 -13.06 4.05
CA ASN A 95 -12.01 -13.18 3.73
C ASN A 95 -11.16 -11.93 4.05
N ASN A 96 -11.78 -10.86 4.57
CA ASN A 96 -11.14 -9.57 4.83
C ASN A 96 -10.38 -9.02 3.59
N PHE A 97 -11.00 -9.18 2.42
CA PHE A 97 -10.37 -8.93 1.13
C PHE A 97 -9.88 -7.50 0.96
N LYS A 98 -10.64 -6.49 1.41
CA LYS A 98 -10.23 -5.08 1.27
C LYS A 98 -8.88 -4.79 1.93
N VAL A 99 -8.60 -5.41 3.07
CA VAL A 99 -7.32 -5.24 3.78
C VAL A 99 -6.26 -6.14 3.19
N ARG A 100 -6.55 -7.44 3.05
CA ARG A 100 -5.58 -8.45 2.60
C ARG A 100 -5.19 -8.29 1.13
N GLY A 101 -6.14 -7.95 0.28
CA GLY A 101 -5.91 -7.64 -1.13
C GLY A 101 -5.00 -6.43 -1.31
N ASN A 102 -5.18 -5.37 -0.52
CA ASN A 102 -4.33 -4.18 -0.60
C ASN A 102 -2.89 -4.53 -0.16
N GLN A 103 -2.75 -5.28 0.94
CA GLN A 103 -1.45 -5.79 1.41
C GLN A 103 -0.78 -6.68 0.35
N LEU A 104 -1.55 -7.52 -0.35
CA LEU A 104 -1.01 -8.35 -1.43
C LEU A 104 -0.52 -7.50 -2.60
N VAL A 105 -1.28 -6.48 -3.01
CA VAL A 105 -0.83 -5.55 -4.07
C VAL A 105 0.45 -4.83 -3.67
N GLU A 106 0.58 -4.39 -2.41
CA GLU A 106 1.83 -3.82 -1.88
C GLU A 106 3.00 -4.82 -2.03
N LEU A 107 2.80 -6.07 -1.60
CA LEU A 107 3.82 -7.12 -1.69
C LEU A 107 4.14 -7.50 -3.14
N ALA A 108 3.16 -7.57 -4.03
CA ALA A 108 3.34 -7.83 -5.45
C ALA A 108 4.15 -6.71 -6.11
N PHE A 109 3.94 -5.45 -5.71
CA PHE A 109 4.74 -4.32 -6.19
C PHE A 109 6.15 -4.31 -5.58
N ALA A 110 6.32 -4.82 -4.36
CA ALA A 110 7.61 -4.91 -3.68
C ALA A 110 8.49 -6.05 -4.21
N LEU A 111 7.91 -7.22 -4.46
CA LEU A 111 8.62 -8.45 -4.82
C LEU A 111 8.45 -8.83 -6.29
N GLY A 112 7.60 -8.13 -7.03
CA GLY A 112 7.35 -8.33 -8.46
C GLY A 112 6.21 -9.28 -8.79
N THR A 113 5.76 -10.11 -7.85
CA THR A 113 4.65 -11.05 -8.06
C THR A 113 3.85 -11.29 -6.78
N GLY A 114 2.54 -11.42 -6.90
CA GLY A 114 1.65 -11.94 -5.86
C GLY A 114 0.57 -12.81 -6.49
N ALA A 115 -0.14 -13.60 -5.70
CA ALA A 115 -1.23 -14.43 -6.20
C ALA A 115 -2.43 -14.43 -5.24
N PHE A 116 -3.63 -14.34 -5.81
CA PHE A 116 -4.84 -14.83 -5.15
C PHE A 116 -4.97 -16.33 -5.46
N VAL A 117 -5.31 -17.12 -4.45
CA VAL A 117 -5.55 -18.55 -4.60
C VAL A 117 -6.88 -18.88 -3.93
N GLU A 118 -7.85 -19.30 -4.72
CA GLU A 118 -9.19 -19.63 -4.23
C GLU A 118 -9.33 -21.13 -3.96
N TYR A 119 -9.89 -21.48 -2.81
CA TYR A 119 -10.20 -22.87 -2.48
C TYR A 119 -11.41 -22.95 -1.54
N LYS A 120 -11.96 -24.16 -1.40
CA LYS A 120 -12.93 -24.47 -0.35
C LYS A 120 -12.24 -25.07 0.86
N ASP A 121 -12.56 -24.58 2.04
CA ASP A 121 -12.14 -25.23 3.28
C ASP A 121 -12.93 -26.54 3.52
N ALA A 122 -12.59 -27.25 4.59
CA ALA A 122 -13.25 -28.50 4.97
C ALA A 122 -14.73 -28.32 5.37
N ASP A 123 -15.12 -27.11 5.77
CA ASP A 123 -16.48 -26.76 6.18
C ASP A 123 -17.34 -26.27 5.00
N GLY A 124 -16.73 -26.11 3.81
CA GLY A 124 -17.37 -25.70 2.57
C GLY A 124 -17.38 -24.19 2.33
N HIS A 125 -16.69 -23.40 3.15
CA HIS A 125 -16.55 -21.95 2.94
C HIS A 125 -15.52 -21.66 1.85
N VAL A 126 -15.78 -20.61 1.07
CA VAL A 126 -14.86 -20.14 0.03
C VAL A 126 -13.80 -19.25 0.67
N MET A 127 -12.55 -19.68 0.54
CA MET A 127 -11.37 -19.01 1.11
C MET A 127 -10.48 -18.45 -0.01
N ILE A 128 -9.87 -17.30 0.26
CA ILE A 128 -8.90 -16.63 -0.61
C ILE A 128 -7.58 -16.52 0.12
N ASP A 129 -6.57 -17.26 -0.33
CA ASP A 129 -5.20 -17.14 0.15
C ASP A 129 -4.46 -16.03 -0.62
N PHE A 130 -3.65 -15.26 0.11
CA PHE A 130 -2.86 -14.15 -0.42
C PHE A 130 -1.38 -14.53 -0.40
N VAL A 131 -0.86 -14.99 -1.53
CA VAL A 131 0.48 -15.60 -1.61
C VAL A 131 1.51 -14.62 -2.16
N ARG A 132 2.66 -14.55 -1.49
CA ARG A 132 3.79 -13.67 -1.84
C ARG A 132 4.76 -14.33 -2.83
N ALA A 133 5.55 -13.54 -3.56
CA ALA A 133 6.43 -14.01 -4.64
C ALA A 133 7.35 -15.20 -4.29
N ASP A 134 7.98 -15.23 -3.11
CA ASP A 134 8.89 -16.29 -2.68
C ASP A 134 8.19 -17.64 -2.38
N MET A 135 6.87 -17.63 -2.43
CA MET A 135 5.99 -18.78 -2.23
C MET A 135 5.27 -19.20 -3.51
N ILE A 136 5.61 -18.59 -4.66
CA ILE A 136 4.99 -18.85 -5.96
C ILE A 136 6.00 -19.54 -6.87
N TYR A 137 5.59 -20.67 -7.44
CA TYR A 137 6.43 -21.51 -8.29
C TYR A 137 5.67 -21.84 -9.59
N PRO A 138 5.80 -21.01 -10.63
CA PRO A 138 5.22 -21.32 -11.94
C PRO A 138 5.82 -22.63 -12.48
N LEU A 139 4.98 -23.52 -12.99
CA LEU A 139 5.35 -24.84 -13.52
C LEU A 139 5.27 -24.87 -15.05
N SER A 140 4.23 -24.23 -15.60
CA SER A 140 4.02 -24.04 -17.03
C SER A 140 3.45 -22.65 -17.30
N TRP A 141 3.92 -22.03 -18.37
CA TRP A 141 3.45 -20.72 -18.82
C TRP A 141 3.53 -20.62 -20.34
N ASP A 142 2.60 -19.87 -20.94
CA ASP A 142 2.60 -19.56 -22.36
C ASP A 142 2.44 -18.06 -22.56
N ASN A 143 3.30 -17.46 -23.39
CA ASN A 143 3.31 -16.02 -23.69
C ASN A 143 3.27 -15.08 -22.45
N GLY A 144 3.83 -15.54 -21.32
CA GLY A 144 3.84 -14.81 -20.04
C GLY A 144 2.62 -15.07 -19.13
N ASP A 145 1.61 -15.78 -19.62
CA ASP A 145 0.46 -16.22 -18.82
C ASP A 145 0.79 -17.57 -18.17
N VAL A 146 0.78 -17.60 -16.83
CA VAL A 146 1.04 -18.81 -16.05
C VAL A 146 -0.20 -19.70 -16.08
N THR A 147 -0.07 -20.90 -16.64
CA THR A 147 -1.16 -21.88 -16.72
C THR A 147 -1.14 -22.84 -15.55
N GLU A 148 0.03 -23.23 -15.06
CA GLU A 148 0.18 -24.17 -13.95
C GLU A 148 1.14 -23.59 -12.93
N CYS A 149 0.79 -23.69 -11.65
CA CYS A 149 1.53 -23.03 -10.58
C CYS A 149 1.46 -23.84 -9.29
N ALA A 150 2.56 -23.87 -8.55
CA ALA A 150 2.60 -24.39 -7.19
C ALA A 150 2.76 -23.25 -6.18
N PHE A 151 2.03 -23.36 -5.07
CA PHE A 151 2.01 -22.40 -3.98
C PHE A 151 2.50 -23.06 -2.70
N GLY A 152 3.56 -22.50 -2.11
CA GLY A 152 4.14 -22.98 -0.86
C GLY A 152 3.69 -22.16 0.34
N SER A 153 3.38 -22.80 1.46
CA SER A 153 3.07 -22.12 2.72
C SER A 153 3.73 -22.84 3.89
N ASN A 154 4.17 -22.10 4.90
CA ASN A 154 4.73 -22.70 6.10
C ASN A 154 3.62 -23.02 7.10
N ARG A 155 3.58 -24.26 7.57
CA ARG A 155 2.72 -24.69 8.65
C ARG A 155 3.55 -25.33 9.75
N VAL A 156 3.07 -25.23 10.98
CA VAL A 156 3.65 -25.97 12.10
C VAL A 156 2.73 -27.16 12.35
N VAL A 157 3.21 -28.37 12.08
CA VAL A 157 2.49 -29.62 12.33
C VAL A 157 3.23 -30.33 13.46
N ASP A 158 2.53 -30.62 14.56
CA ASP A 158 3.08 -31.30 15.75
C ASP A 158 4.38 -30.69 16.32
N GLY A 159 4.51 -29.36 16.22
CA GLY A 159 5.67 -28.61 16.73
C GLY A 159 6.91 -28.65 15.82
N LYS A 160 6.79 -29.20 14.60
CA LYS A 160 7.82 -29.17 13.57
C LYS A 160 7.40 -28.25 12.42
N GLU A 161 8.39 -27.59 11.81
CA GLU A 161 8.16 -26.78 10.61
C GLU A 161 7.91 -27.72 9.41
N ALA A 162 6.71 -27.62 8.84
CA ALA A 162 6.32 -28.32 7.62
C ALA A 162 5.97 -27.30 6.53
N ILE A 163 6.22 -27.69 5.29
CA ILE A 163 5.88 -26.92 4.11
C ILE A 163 4.63 -27.56 3.51
N TYR A 164 3.56 -26.80 3.45
CA TYR A 164 2.37 -27.14 2.68
C TYR A 164 2.56 -26.66 1.24
N LEU A 165 2.45 -27.56 0.28
CA LEU A 165 2.56 -27.28 -1.14
C LEU A 165 1.22 -27.61 -1.80
N GLN A 166 0.62 -26.61 -2.44
CA GLN A 166 -0.58 -26.77 -3.23
C GLN A 166 -0.23 -26.56 -4.71
N ILE A 167 -0.37 -27.61 -5.51
CA ILE A 167 -0.03 -27.61 -6.94
C ILE A 167 -1.31 -27.52 -7.75
N HIS A 168 -1.45 -26.49 -8.57
CA HIS A 168 -2.52 -26.32 -9.53
C HIS A 168 -1.98 -26.70 -10.91
N ARG A 169 -2.45 -27.84 -11.43
CA ARG A 169 -2.03 -28.37 -12.74
C ARG A 169 -3.23 -28.77 -13.58
N LYS A 170 -3.02 -28.92 -14.88
CA LYS A 170 -4.01 -29.53 -15.78
C LYS A 170 -3.97 -31.05 -15.67
N GLY A 171 -5.05 -31.70 -16.11
CA GLY A 171 -5.13 -33.15 -16.15
C GLY A 171 -4.02 -33.77 -17.01
N ASN A 172 -3.40 -34.83 -16.52
CA ASN A 172 -2.35 -35.55 -17.22
C ASN A 172 -2.94 -36.63 -18.14
N PHE A 173 -2.35 -36.78 -19.33
CA PHE A 173 -2.65 -37.91 -20.19
C PHE A 173 -1.99 -39.19 -19.64
N MET A 174 -2.79 -40.11 -19.10
CA MET A 174 -2.47 -41.52 -18.81
C MET A 174 -1.02 -41.85 -18.38
N GLU A 175 -0.82 -42.12 -17.09
CA GLU A 175 0.19 -43.12 -16.67
C GLU A 175 -0.47 -44.51 -16.56
N GLU A 176 0.26 -45.58 -16.90
CA GLU A 176 -0.26 -46.95 -16.88
C GLU A 176 -0.75 -47.35 -15.47
N GLY A 177 -2.07 -47.35 -15.26
CA GLY A 177 -2.70 -47.84 -14.04
C GLY A 177 -3.55 -46.82 -13.26
N GLU A 178 -3.60 -45.55 -13.69
CA GLU A 178 -4.39 -44.48 -13.06
C GLU A 178 -5.65 -44.12 -13.85
N GLU A 179 -6.65 -43.54 -13.18
CA GLU A 179 -7.86 -43.04 -13.83
C GLU A 179 -7.50 -41.89 -14.79
N ALA A 180 -8.11 -41.88 -15.98
CA ALA A 180 -7.82 -40.85 -16.97
C ALA A 180 -8.33 -39.49 -16.49
N GLU A 181 -7.42 -38.53 -16.32
CA GLU A 181 -7.75 -37.14 -16.03
C GLU A 181 -8.12 -36.37 -17.32
N ASP A 182 -8.97 -35.35 -17.19
CA ASP A 182 -9.33 -34.50 -18.32
C ASP A 182 -8.29 -33.38 -18.49
N PRO A 183 -7.58 -33.31 -19.64
CA PRO A 183 -6.54 -32.29 -19.88
C PRO A 183 -7.08 -30.86 -19.96
N ASP A 184 -8.39 -30.69 -20.16
CA ASP A 184 -9.02 -29.36 -20.21
C ASP A 184 -9.42 -28.87 -18.82
N LEU A 185 -9.40 -29.73 -17.80
CA LEU A 185 -9.77 -29.41 -16.42
C LEU A 185 -8.55 -29.24 -15.51
N TYR A 186 -8.73 -28.46 -14.46
CA TYR A 186 -7.74 -28.25 -13.42
C TYR A 186 -7.87 -29.28 -12.29
N TYR A 187 -6.72 -29.60 -11.70
CA TYR A 187 -6.57 -30.48 -10.56
C TYR A 187 -5.71 -29.78 -9.51
N ILE A 188 -6.11 -29.91 -8.25
CA ILE A 188 -5.34 -29.40 -7.11
C ILE A 188 -4.71 -30.59 -6.39
N GLU A 189 -3.38 -30.62 -6.33
CA GLU A 189 -2.63 -31.57 -5.52
C GLU A 189 -2.13 -30.92 -4.23
N ASN A 190 -2.42 -31.56 -3.10
CA ASN A 190 -2.01 -31.09 -1.79
C ASN A 190 -0.90 -32.01 -1.24
N LYS A 191 0.23 -31.42 -0.86
CA LYS A 191 1.38 -32.15 -0.32
C LYS A 191 1.91 -31.47 0.94
N TYR A 192 2.35 -32.26 1.91
CA TYR A 192 3.14 -31.78 3.05
C TYR A 192 4.56 -32.29 2.92
N ILE A 193 5.52 -31.40 3.13
CA ILE A 193 6.95 -31.69 3.05
C ILE A 193 7.59 -31.25 4.37
N ASP A 194 8.37 -32.13 4.99
CA ASP A 194 9.14 -31.77 6.18
C ASP A 194 10.25 -30.76 5.82
N ALA A 195 10.32 -29.63 6.53
CA ALA A 195 11.22 -28.55 6.16
C ALA A 195 12.72 -28.87 6.38
N GLU A 196 13.03 -29.81 7.28
CA GLU A 196 14.41 -30.21 7.60
C GLU A 196 14.93 -31.34 6.72
N SER A 197 14.09 -32.35 6.48
CA SER A 197 14.45 -33.57 5.75
C SER A 197 14.06 -33.57 4.28
N GLY A 198 13.16 -32.67 3.85
CA GLY A 198 12.62 -32.61 2.49
C GLY A 198 11.74 -33.82 2.11
N SER A 199 11.35 -34.65 3.09
CA SER A 199 10.55 -35.85 2.87
C SER A 199 9.06 -35.54 2.86
N GLU A 200 8.27 -36.23 2.03
CA GLU A 200 6.80 -36.14 2.04
C GLU A 200 6.26 -36.65 3.40
N LEU A 201 5.33 -35.87 3.98
CA LEU A 201 4.59 -36.20 5.20
C LEU A 201 3.15 -36.60 4.83
N ASP A 202 2.53 -37.41 5.68
CA ASP A 202 1.12 -37.78 5.54
C ASP A 202 0.23 -36.54 5.65
N LEU A 203 -0.82 -36.49 4.82
CA LEU A 203 -1.81 -35.43 4.84
C LEU A 203 -2.66 -35.49 6.11
N PRO A 204 -3.03 -34.32 6.69
CA PRO A 204 -3.97 -34.28 7.81
C PRO A 204 -5.31 -34.96 7.48
N GLU A 205 -5.96 -35.57 8.48
CA GLU A 205 -7.27 -36.22 8.31
C GLU A 205 -8.30 -35.23 7.70
N GLY A 206 -8.94 -35.64 6.59
CA GLY A 206 -9.95 -34.84 5.88
C GLY A 206 -9.42 -34.03 4.70
N MET A 207 -8.10 -33.97 4.47
CA MET A 207 -7.52 -33.34 3.27
C MET A 207 -7.31 -34.38 2.17
N ALA A 208 -7.90 -34.14 1.00
CA ALA A 208 -7.66 -34.95 -0.19
C ALA A 208 -6.31 -34.61 -0.82
N GLU A 209 -5.56 -35.66 -1.21
CA GLU A 209 -4.29 -35.52 -1.91
C GLU A 209 -4.44 -34.93 -3.30
N LEU A 210 -5.51 -35.32 -4.00
CA LEU A 210 -5.87 -34.85 -5.34
C LEU A 210 -7.35 -34.44 -5.33
N ILE A 211 -7.63 -33.22 -5.78
CA ILE A 211 -8.98 -32.68 -5.91
C ILE A 211 -9.23 -32.37 -7.39
N PRO A 212 -10.10 -33.11 -8.09
CA PRO A 212 -10.61 -32.69 -9.38
C PRO A 212 -11.50 -31.47 -9.19
N THR A 213 -11.14 -30.33 -9.79
CA THR A 213 -11.88 -29.07 -9.57
C THR A 213 -13.16 -29.00 -10.40
N GLU A 214 -13.25 -29.81 -11.45
CA GLU A 214 -14.28 -29.73 -12.49
C GLU A 214 -14.35 -28.36 -13.19
N TYR A 215 -13.27 -27.57 -13.11
CA TYR A 215 -13.17 -26.22 -13.67
C TYR A 215 -12.13 -26.14 -14.78
N ASP A 216 -12.46 -25.44 -15.86
CA ASP A 216 -11.61 -25.26 -17.05
C ASP A 216 -10.62 -24.09 -16.95
N ARG A 217 -10.65 -23.37 -15.81
CA ARG A 217 -9.84 -22.17 -15.54
C ARG A 217 -9.07 -22.31 -14.22
N PRO A 218 -7.96 -21.58 -14.06
CA PRO A 218 -7.18 -21.64 -12.83
C PRO A 218 -7.95 -21.03 -11.66
N LEU A 219 -7.92 -21.71 -10.51
CA LEU A 219 -8.38 -21.20 -9.21
C LEU A 219 -7.27 -20.38 -8.50
N PHE A 220 -6.48 -19.68 -9.31
CA PHE A 220 -5.47 -18.75 -8.85
C PHE A 220 -5.31 -17.62 -9.89
N GLN A 221 -4.92 -16.44 -9.44
CA GLN A 221 -4.67 -15.30 -10.32
C GLN A 221 -3.39 -14.60 -9.89
N ILE A 222 -2.44 -14.57 -10.82
CA ILE A 222 -1.15 -13.93 -10.63
C ILE A 222 -1.29 -12.42 -10.88
N ILE A 223 -0.74 -11.63 -9.96
CA ILE A 223 -0.63 -10.18 -10.06
C ILE A 223 0.84 -9.83 -10.21
N THR A 224 1.16 -9.11 -11.28
CA THR A 224 2.48 -8.51 -11.50
C THR A 224 2.33 -7.02 -11.78
N PRO A 225 3.28 -6.16 -11.38
CA PRO A 225 3.35 -4.80 -11.90
C PRO A 225 3.42 -4.81 -13.43
N ASN A 226 2.76 -3.88 -14.11
CA ASN A 226 2.75 -3.77 -15.57
C ASN A 226 4.04 -3.10 -16.08
N VAL A 227 5.17 -3.73 -15.78
CA VAL A 227 6.51 -3.33 -16.19
C VAL A 227 7.21 -4.55 -16.78
N CYS A 228 7.83 -4.40 -17.94
CA CYS A 228 8.54 -5.51 -18.56
C CYS A 228 9.71 -5.96 -17.67
N ASN A 229 9.85 -7.27 -17.51
CA ASN A 229 10.98 -7.85 -16.81
C ASN A 229 12.27 -7.65 -17.62
N ASN A 230 13.10 -6.69 -17.23
CA ASN A 230 14.37 -6.41 -17.89
C ASN A 230 15.57 -7.12 -17.23
N VAL A 231 15.31 -7.96 -16.22
CA VAL A 231 16.31 -8.74 -15.50
C VAL A 231 16.40 -10.13 -16.11
N ASP A 232 15.26 -10.80 -16.27
CA ASP A 232 15.10 -12.07 -16.96
C ASP A 232 13.89 -11.97 -17.91
N LEU A 233 14.17 -11.83 -19.21
CA LEU A 233 13.14 -11.61 -20.24
C LEU A 233 12.25 -12.84 -20.46
N ASP A 234 12.75 -14.03 -20.12
CA ASP A 234 12.05 -15.30 -20.33
C ASP A 234 11.30 -15.76 -19.07
N SER A 235 11.44 -15.02 -17.96
CA SER A 235 10.80 -15.35 -16.69
C SER A 235 9.30 -15.03 -16.70
N PRO A 236 8.43 -15.96 -16.25
CA PRO A 236 7.00 -15.71 -16.07
C PRO A 236 6.69 -14.80 -14.87
N LEU A 237 7.65 -14.65 -13.94
CA LEU A 237 7.52 -13.77 -12.79
C LEU A 237 7.84 -12.32 -13.18
N GLY A 238 7.11 -11.40 -12.55
CA GLY A 238 7.29 -9.96 -12.70
C GLY A 238 8.49 -9.41 -11.91
N ILE A 239 8.74 -8.11 -12.06
CA ILE A 239 9.78 -7.39 -11.32
C ILE A 239 9.17 -6.39 -10.35
N SER A 240 9.89 -6.13 -9.25
CA SER A 240 9.54 -5.06 -8.32
C SER A 240 9.45 -3.71 -9.03
N ILE A 241 8.49 -2.86 -8.62
CA ILE A 241 8.32 -1.51 -9.18
C ILE A 241 9.55 -0.62 -8.99
N PHE A 242 10.35 -0.89 -7.96
CA PHE A 242 11.59 -0.17 -7.68
C PHE A 242 12.85 -0.92 -8.14
N ALA A 243 12.73 -2.08 -8.80
CA ALA A 243 13.87 -2.89 -9.26
C ALA A 243 14.86 -2.08 -10.11
N ASN A 244 14.34 -1.20 -10.97
CA ASN A 244 15.13 -0.31 -11.84
C ASN A 244 15.55 1.02 -11.18
N SER A 245 15.27 1.15 -9.89
CA SER A 245 15.41 2.37 -9.09
C SER A 245 16.26 2.17 -7.82
N ILE A 246 16.94 1.02 -7.69
CA ILE A 246 17.81 0.71 -6.53
C ILE A 246 18.88 1.79 -6.31
N SER A 247 19.46 2.35 -7.38
CA SER A 247 20.45 3.43 -7.25
C SER A 247 19.84 4.71 -6.69
N GLN A 248 18.58 5.02 -7.04
CA GLN A 248 17.85 6.18 -6.50
C GLN A 248 17.51 5.95 -5.03
N LEU A 249 17.13 4.72 -4.64
CA LEU A 249 16.92 4.35 -3.23
C LEU A 249 18.20 4.55 -2.41
N LYS A 250 19.35 4.01 -2.90
CA LYS A 250 20.67 4.25 -2.30
C LYS A 250 20.98 5.74 -2.16
N GLY A 251 20.66 6.54 -3.18
CA GLY A 251 20.86 7.98 -3.17
C GLY A 251 20.03 8.68 -2.09
N CYS A 252 18.74 8.33 -1.96
CA CYS A 252 17.86 8.85 -0.91
C CYS A 252 18.41 8.53 0.49
N ASP A 253 18.77 7.27 0.74
CA ASP A 253 19.28 6.84 2.04
C ASP A 253 20.65 7.48 2.36
N LEU A 254 21.55 7.61 1.38
CA LEU A 254 22.86 8.25 1.57
C LEU A 254 22.73 9.73 1.95
N ILE A 255 21.87 10.49 1.26
CA ILE A 255 21.68 11.91 1.54
C ILE A 255 21.01 12.08 2.91
N TYR A 256 20.05 11.22 3.23
CA TYR A 256 19.39 11.23 4.53
C TYR A 256 20.34 10.89 5.68
N ASP A 257 21.21 9.89 5.50
CA ASP A 257 22.28 9.56 6.46
C ASP A 257 23.22 10.74 6.67
N SER A 258 23.69 11.38 5.59
CA SER A 258 24.50 12.59 5.66
C SER A 258 23.79 13.71 6.43
N TYR A 259 22.49 13.89 6.19
CA TYR A 259 21.68 14.91 6.85
C TYR A 259 21.55 14.64 8.35
N MET A 260 21.22 13.40 8.76
CA MET A 260 21.15 13.02 10.17
C MET A 260 22.51 13.14 10.86
N ASN A 261 23.58 12.71 10.19
CA ASN A 261 24.94 12.83 10.69
C ASN A 261 25.37 14.28 10.87
N GLU A 262 24.90 15.21 10.04
CA GLU A 262 25.18 16.63 10.21
C GLU A 262 24.57 17.18 11.51
N TYR A 263 23.40 16.73 11.93
CA TYR A 263 22.84 17.08 13.25
C TYR A 263 23.59 16.42 14.41
N VAL A 264 24.09 15.20 14.23
CA VAL A 264 24.92 14.52 15.24
C VAL A 264 26.26 15.24 15.41
N LEU A 265 26.89 15.66 14.31
CA LEU A 265 28.17 16.38 14.29
C LEU A 265 28.02 17.86 14.67
N GLY A 266 26.91 18.49 14.28
CA GLY A 266 26.57 19.89 14.59
C GLY A 266 26.22 20.14 16.06
N ARG A 267 26.22 19.09 16.90
CA ARG A 267 26.22 19.24 18.36
C ARG A 267 27.45 20.06 18.76
N LYS A 268 27.22 21.21 19.39
CA LYS A 268 28.28 22.10 19.86
C LYS A 268 29.29 21.32 20.70
N ARG A 269 30.57 21.44 20.34
CA ARG A 269 31.68 20.87 21.11
C ARG A 269 32.54 22.00 21.67
N ILE A 270 32.69 22.00 22.99
CA ILE A 270 33.60 22.89 23.70
C ILE A 270 34.86 22.08 24.01
N LEU A 271 35.97 22.45 23.35
CA LEU A 271 37.26 21.86 23.60
C LEU A 271 37.87 22.51 24.84
N VAL A 272 37.93 21.77 25.95
CA VAL A 272 38.48 22.26 27.23
C VAL A 272 39.87 21.65 27.47
N PRO A 273 40.94 22.46 27.57
CA PRO A 273 42.26 22.00 27.97
C PRO A 273 42.23 21.38 29.38
N LEU A 274 42.92 20.24 29.56
CA LEU A 274 43.01 19.53 30.85
C LEU A 274 43.53 20.41 32.00
N SER A 275 44.39 21.38 31.70
CA SER A 275 44.95 22.34 32.66
C SER A 275 43.91 23.29 33.26
N GLN A 276 42.86 23.66 32.52
CA GLN A 276 41.77 24.53 32.99
C GLN A 276 40.64 23.75 33.66
N ALA A 277 40.32 22.55 33.17
CA ALA A 277 39.38 21.65 33.85
C ALA A 277 39.87 21.38 35.29
N LYS A 278 41.16 21.13 35.49
CA LYS A 278 41.76 20.95 36.82
C LYS A 278 41.72 22.21 37.72
N ARG A 279 41.90 23.41 37.16
CA ARG A 279 41.89 24.68 37.94
C ARG A 279 40.51 25.03 38.49
N GLN A 280 39.45 24.63 37.82
CA GLN A 280 38.08 24.80 38.32
C GLN A 280 37.70 23.68 39.31
N MET A 281 38.24 22.47 39.11
CA MET A 281 38.04 21.31 40.00
C MET A 281 38.73 21.42 41.38
N GLU A 282 39.84 22.15 41.48
CA GLU A 282 40.51 22.39 42.77
C GLU A 282 39.74 23.36 43.68
N LYS A 283 38.81 24.16 43.12
CA LYS A 283 37.97 25.09 43.90
C LYS A 283 36.74 24.45 44.54
N ASP A 284 36.21 23.37 43.96
CA ASP A 284 34.96 22.72 44.40
C ASP A 284 35.16 21.39 45.17
N GLY A 285 36.41 20.97 45.40
CA GLY A 285 36.72 19.89 46.35
C GLY A 285 36.27 18.47 45.96
N ILE A 286 35.90 18.22 44.70
CA ILE A 286 35.48 16.91 44.21
C ILE A 286 36.61 16.28 43.37
N SER A 287 37.19 15.18 43.87
CA SER A 287 38.24 14.40 43.20
C SER A 287 37.66 13.19 42.47
N ALA A 288 36.85 13.43 41.44
CA ALA A 288 36.53 12.46 40.38
C ALA A 288 35.81 13.19 39.24
N PRO A 289 36.12 12.91 37.96
CA PRO A 289 35.35 13.45 36.85
C PRO A 289 33.96 12.81 36.86
N ALA A 290 32.93 13.59 37.19
CA ALA A 290 31.55 13.21 36.95
C ALA A 290 30.99 14.12 35.84
N PHE A 291 31.52 13.99 34.63
CA PHE A 291 30.74 14.34 33.45
C PHE A 291 30.19 13.05 32.88
N ASP A 292 28.87 13.01 32.68
CA ASP A 292 28.18 11.86 32.11
C ASP A 292 28.84 11.53 30.76
N SER A 293 29.27 10.28 30.59
CA SER A 293 29.79 9.74 29.33
C SER A 293 28.81 9.86 28.15
N ARG A 294 27.55 10.24 28.40
CA ARG A 294 26.54 10.60 27.38
C ARG A 294 26.55 12.08 26.98
N ASP A 295 27.30 12.94 27.68
CA ASP A 295 27.36 14.37 27.42
C ASP A 295 28.39 14.68 26.33
N THR A 296 27.92 14.67 25.07
CA THR A 296 28.74 14.84 23.85
C THR A 296 29.34 16.25 23.67
N VAL A 297 29.08 17.17 24.61
CA VAL A 297 29.42 18.61 24.50
C VAL A 297 30.87 18.91 24.86
N TYR A 298 31.52 18.08 25.69
CA TYR A 298 32.89 18.36 26.18
C TYR A 298 33.90 17.31 25.68
N TYR A 299 34.93 17.77 24.96
CA TYR A 299 36.02 16.90 24.50
C TYR A 299 37.38 17.39 25.03
N MET A 300 38.08 16.53 25.76
CA MET A 300 39.36 16.85 26.40
C MET A 300 40.51 16.62 25.42
N LEU A 301 41.30 17.67 25.17
CA LEU A 301 42.55 17.54 24.41
C LEU A 301 43.70 17.22 25.39
N PRO A 302 44.58 16.24 25.06
CA PRO A 302 45.84 16.05 25.77
C PRO A 302 46.66 17.33 25.71
N ASP A 303 47.30 17.71 26.83
CA ASP A 303 48.20 18.86 26.87
C ASP A 303 49.40 18.60 25.93
N ASP A 304 49.48 19.35 24.84
CA ASP A 304 50.72 19.47 24.08
C ASP A 304 51.52 20.66 24.61
N ARG A 305 52.77 20.39 25.01
CA ARG A 305 53.64 21.40 25.65
C ARG A 305 54.17 22.36 24.58
N GLY A 306 53.38 23.34 24.18
CA GLY A 306 53.85 24.43 23.33
C GLY A 306 52.80 25.30 22.61
N SER A 307 51.53 24.92 22.60
CA SER A 307 50.47 25.69 21.91
C SER A 307 49.59 26.49 22.88
N GLU A 308 49.19 27.70 22.47
CA GLU A 308 48.23 28.54 23.22
C GLU A 308 46.97 27.73 23.61
N GLN A 309 46.76 27.57 24.91
CA GLN A 309 45.66 26.83 25.50
C GLN A 309 44.42 27.72 25.62
N SER A 310 43.79 28.02 24.51
CA SER A 310 42.49 28.69 24.47
C SER A 310 41.35 27.67 24.37
N ILE A 311 40.24 27.93 25.06
CA ILE A 311 38.98 27.21 24.84
C ILE A 311 38.58 27.52 23.39
N LYS A 312 38.51 26.49 22.56
CA LYS A 312 38.05 26.62 21.17
C LYS A 312 36.61 26.12 21.09
N GLU A 313 35.70 27.03 20.80
CA GLU A 313 34.35 26.68 20.38
C GLU A 313 34.42 26.23 18.92
N VAL A 314 34.05 24.99 18.65
CA VAL A 314 33.87 24.49 17.28
C VAL A 314 32.37 24.53 17.01
N ASP A 315 31.91 25.64 16.43
CA ASP A 315 30.53 25.81 15.97
C ASP A 315 30.49 25.53 14.45
N MET A 316 30.00 24.36 14.07
CA MET A 316 29.80 24.01 12.66
C MET A 316 28.39 24.40 12.27
N SER A 317 28.26 25.33 11.32
CA SER A 317 26.96 25.67 10.74
C SER A 317 26.40 24.46 9.99
N ILE A 318 25.18 24.04 10.36
CA ILE A 318 24.47 22.93 9.71
C ILE A 318 24.00 23.37 8.31
N ARG A 319 24.36 22.63 7.26
CA ARG A 319 23.94 22.88 5.86
C ARG A 319 22.58 22.24 5.57
N ALA A 320 21.57 22.62 6.33
CA ALA A 320 20.24 22.04 6.21
C ALA A 320 19.61 22.29 4.82
N SER A 321 19.73 23.51 4.29
CA SER A 321 19.13 23.88 3.00
C SER A 321 19.64 23.05 1.81
N ASP A 322 20.94 22.75 1.78
CA ASP A 322 21.55 21.98 0.70
C ASP A 322 21.11 20.52 0.75
N HIS A 323 20.99 19.95 1.97
CA HIS A 323 20.48 18.60 2.18
C HIS A 323 18.99 18.49 1.85
N GLU A 324 18.16 19.45 2.27
CA GLU A 324 16.73 19.50 1.92
C GLU A 324 16.54 19.53 0.39
N LEU A 325 17.30 20.38 -0.32
CA LEU A 325 17.27 20.42 -1.78
C LEU A 325 17.75 19.10 -2.40
N GLY A 326 18.82 18.52 -1.87
CA GLY A 326 19.35 17.23 -2.31
C GLY A 326 18.35 16.08 -2.15
N ILE A 327 17.73 15.96 -0.97
CA ILE A 327 16.69 14.96 -0.69
C ILE A 327 15.50 15.17 -1.63
N GLN A 328 15.01 16.40 -1.78
CA GLN A 328 13.88 16.69 -2.66
C GLN A 328 14.15 16.28 -4.12
N ARG A 329 15.36 16.56 -4.63
CA ARG A 329 15.75 16.13 -5.99
C ARG A 329 15.85 14.62 -6.11
N SER A 330 16.39 13.95 -5.10
CA SER A 330 16.47 12.48 -5.08
C SER A 330 15.08 11.84 -5.05
N LEU A 331 14.16 12.38 -4.25
CA LEU A 331 12.76 11.94 -4.19
C LEU A 331 12.01 12.20 -5.50
N ASP A 332 12.23 13.33 -6.17
CA ASP A 332 11.64 13.62 -7.49
C ASP A 332 12.11 12.62 -8.56
N LEU A 333 13.41 12.28 -8.56
CA LEU A 333 13.98 11.28 -9.47
C LEU A 333 13.45 9.87 -9.18
N LEU A 334 13.33 9.51 -7.90
CA LEU A 334 12.75 8.24 -7.49
C LEU A 334 11.30 8.15 -7.96
N SER A 335 10.48 9.16 -7.66
CA SER A 335 9.06 9.26 -8.03
C SER A 335 8.84 9.09 -9.53
N LEU A 336 9.64 9.77 -10.36
CA LEU A 336 9.57 9.64 -11.81
C LEU A 336 9.90 8.20 -12.27
N LYS A 337 10.98 7.63 -11.74
CA LYS A 337 11.46 6.29 -12.11
C LYS A 337 10.51 5.17 -11.72
N VAL A 338 9.80 5.30 -10.60
CA VAL A 338 8.80 4.31 -10.13
C VAL A 338 7.40 4.57 -10.72
N GLY A 339 7.28 5.48 -11.68
CA GLY A 339 6.05 5.72 -12.44
C GLY A 339 5.02 6.62 -11.75
N MET A 340 5.39 7.32 -10.68
CA MET A 340 4.47 8.19 -9.93
C MET A 340 4.40 9.64 -10.42
N GLY A 341 5.10 9.98 -11.50
CA GLY A 341 5.23 11.36 -11.99
C GLY A 341 6.22 12.19 -11.16
N THR A 342 6.34 13.50 -11.43
CA THR A 342 7.24 14.35 -10.64
C THR A 342 6.50 15.01 -9.47
N GLY A 343 7.20 15.16 -8.34
CA GLY A 343 6.68 15.93 -7.22
C GLY A 343 5.64 15.26 -6.31
N ARG A 344 5.47 13.92 -6.38
CA ARG A 344 4.61 13.16 -5.45
C ARG A 344 4.99 13.35 -3.97
N TYR A 345 6.29 13.50 -3.73
CA TYR A 345 6.90 13.62 -2.40
C TYR A 345 7.37 15.05 -2.07
N LYS A 346 6.83 16.08 -2.72
CA LYS A 346 7.15 17.48 -2.43
C LYS A 346 6.39 17.96 -1.19
N PHE A 347 7.12 18.44 -0.19
CA PHE A 347 6.56 19.06 1.02
C PHE A 347 6.50 20.59 0.88
N GLU A 348 5.79 21.10 -0.13
CA GLU A 348 5.55 22.54 -0.26
C GLU A 348 4.10 22.88 0.09
N ASN A 349 3.93 23.84 1.00
CA ASN A 349 2.63 24.45 1.30
C ASN A 349 2.16 25.26 0.09
N GLY A 350 1.32 24.65 -0.75
CA GLY A 350 0.37 25.35 -1.62
C GLY A 350 0.95 26.52 -2.44
N GLY A 351 2.16 26.41 -2.97
CA GLY A 351 2.60 27.30 -4.04
C GLY A 351 1.67 27.09 -5.24
N VAL A 352 1.16 28.18 -5.85
CA VAL A 352 0.36 28.12 -7.07
C VAL A 352 1.23 27.56 -8.18
N LYS A 353 1.25 26.22 -8.30
CA LYS A 353 1.84 25.53 -9.43
C LYS A 353 1.06 25.98 -10.66
N THR A 354 1.79 26.32 -11.72
CA THR A 354 1.20 26.61 -13.02
C THR A 354 0.36 25.41 -13.46
N ALA A 355 -0.88 25.65 -13.89
CA ALA A 355 -1.87 24.61 -14.18
C ALA A 355 -1.33 23.52 -15.14
N THR A 356 -0.41 23.88 -16.04
CA THR A 356 0.22 22.98 -17.01
C THR A 356 1.14 21.92 -16.38
N GLU A 357 1.90 22.25 -15.34
CA GLU A 357 2.77 21.29 -14.65
C GLU A 357 1.94 20.32 -13.80
N VAL A 358 0.87 20.82 -13.16
CA VAL A 358 -0.08 20.00 -12.41
C VAL A 358 -0.81 19.00 -13.32
N ILE A 359 -1.18 19.42 -14.53
CA ILE A 359 -1.84 18.53 -15.52
C ILE A 359 -0.86 17.49 -16.06
N SER A 360 0.41 17.85 -16.32
CA SER A 360 1.40 16.90 -16.86
C SER A 360 1.82 15.85 -15.82
N ASP A 361 2.13 16.26 -14.58
CA ASP A 361 2.49 15.33 -13.50
C ASP A 361 1.33 14.37 -13.17
N LYS A 362 0.09 14.90 -13.12
CA LYS A 362 -1.11 14.07 -12.93
C LYS A 362 -1.36 13.14 -14.11
N SER A 363 -1.04 13.56 -15.34
CA SER A 363 -1.20 12.73 -16.54
C SER A 363 -0.28 11.50 -16.54
N ASP A 364 1.01 11.65 -16.19
CA ASP A 364 1.95 10.52 -16.17
C ASP A 364 1.57 9.49 -15.10
N LEU A 365 1.21 9.97 -13.90
CA LEU A 365 0.68 9.12 -12.84
C LEU A 365 -0.59 8.39 -13.27
N TYR A 366 -1.53 9.12 -13.89
CA TYR A 366 -2.79 8.55 -14.39
C TYR A 366 -2.55 7.46 -15.42
N GLN A 367 -1.69 7.70 -16.41
CA GLN A 367 -1.36 6.71 -17.44
C GLN A 367 -0.73 5.46 -16.84
N ASN A 368 0.21 5.61 -15.90
CA ASN A 368 0.87 4.46 -15.27
C ASN A 368 -0.09 3.69 -14.35
N ARG A 369 -0.97 4.39 -13.62
CA ARG A 369 -2.04 3.75 -12.85
C ARG A 369 -2.96 2.96 -13.77
N GLN A 370 -3.42 3.53 -14.87
CA GLN A 370 -4.30 2.83 -15.81
C GLN A 370 -3.64 1.56 -16.36
N LYS A 371 -2.34 1.60 -16.67
CA LYS A 371 -1.58 0.42 -17.10
C LYS A 371 -1.57 -0.68 -16.04
N ASN A 372 -1.28 -0.34 -14.79
CA ASN A 372 -1.26 -1.31 -13.70
C ASN A 372 -2.67 -1.81 -13.35
N ALA A 373 -3.69 -0.96 -13.49
CA ALA A 373 -5.08 -1.32 -13.26
C ALA A 373 -5.58 -2.39 -14.24
N ILE A 374 -5.07 -2.46 -15.47
CA ILE A 374 -5.45 -3.50 -16.44
C ILE A 374 -5.11 -4.90 -15.90
N ILE A 375 -3.91 -5.10 -15.35
CA ILE A 375 -3.49 -6.40 -14.81
C ILE A 375 -4.32 -6.75 -13.57
N LEU A 376 -4.50 -5.77 -12.66
CA LEU A 376 -5.32 -5.96 -11.47
C LEU A 376 -6.78 -6.25 -11.83
N GLN A 377 -7.33 -5.59 -12.84
CA GLN A 377 -8.70 -5.81 -13.33
C GLN A 377 -8.88 -7.25 -13.80
N THR A 378 -7.95 -7.76 -14.62
CA THR A 378 -7.99 -9.14 -15.09
C THR A 378 -7.93 -10.14 -13.92
N ALA A 379 -7.04 -9.91 -12.96
CA ALA A 379 -6.90 -10.77 -11.78
C ALA A 379 -8.16 -10.77 -10.90
N LEU A 380 -8.73 -9.60 -10.62
CA LEU A 380 -9.94 -9.46 -9.81
C LEU A 380 -11.20 -10.05 -10.50
N ILE A 381 -11.31 -9.93 -11.83
CA ILE A 381 -12.39 -10.60 -12.60
C ILE A 381 -12.22 -12.12 -12.52
N GLY A 382 -10.99 -12.62 -12.67
CA GLY A 382 -10.68 -14.05 -12.54
C GLY A 382 -11.05 -14.60 -11.16
N MET A 383 -10.60 -13.90 -10.10
CA MET A 383 -10.92 -14.21 -8.71
C MET A 383 -12.44 -14.24 -8.46
N ALA A 384 -13.17 -13.21 -8.89
CA ALA A 384 -14.62 -13.16 -8.70
C ALA A 384 -15.36 -14.32 -9.40
N LYS A 385 -14.89 -14.74 -10.58
CA LYS A 385 -15.41 -15.92 -11.30
C LYS A 385 -15.06 -17.23 -10.58
N ALA A 386 -13.82 -17.36 -10.09
CA ALA A 386 -13.39 -18.53 -9.31
C ALA A 386 -14.20 -18.65 -8.01
N VAL A 387 -14.41 -17.55 -7.29
CA VAL A 387 -15.26 -17.50 -6.09
C VAL A 387 -16.71 -17.90 -6.40
N ALA A 388 -17.29 -17.38 -7.49
CA ALA A 388 -18.66 -17.74 -7.89
C ALA A 388 -18.81 -19.22 -8.29
N PHE A 389 -17.78 -19.76 -8.96
CA PHE A 389 -17.71 -21.19 -9.28
C PHE A 389 -17.61 -22.04 -8.01
N LEU A 390 -16.77 -21.64 -7.06
CA LEU A 390 -16.67 -22.35 -5.79
C LEU A 390 -17.98 -22.24 -5.01
N ASP A 391 -18.57 -21.07 -4.79
CA ASP A 391 -19.78 -20.92 -3.98
C ASP A 391 -20.97 -21.72 -4.54
N ASN A 392 -21.31 -21.55 -5.83
CA ASN A 392 -22.54 -22.11 -6.41
C ASN A 392 -22.38 -22.76 -7.80
N SER A 393 -21.15 -23.10 -8.22
CA SER A 393 -20.87 -23.65 -9.57
C SER A 393 -21.36 -22.75 -10.70
N GLN A 394 -21.36 -21.43 -10.51
CA GLN A 394 -21.71 -20.47 -11.55
C GLN A 394 -20.52 -20.20 -12.47
N GLU A 395 -20.59 -20.67 -13.71
CA GLU A 395 -19.51 -20.52 -14.71
C GLU A 395 -19.58 -19.21 -15.51
N GLU A 396 -20.80 -18.68 -15.73
CA GLU A 396 -21.06 -17.49 -16.53
C GLU A 396 -21.41 -16.28 -15.66
N LEU A 397 -20.38 -15.64 -15.11
CA LEU A 397 -20.51 -14.37 -14.38
C LEU A 397 -19.92 -13.20 -15.18
N THR A 398 -20.72 -12.15 -15.38
CA THR A 398 -20.23 -10.87 -15.93
C THR A 398 -19.80 -9.98 -14.78
N VAL A 399 -18.48 -9.79 -14.64
CA VAL A 399 -17.89 -8.95 -13.59
C VAL A 399 -17.34 -7.67 -14.20
N THR A 400 -17.68 -6.52 -13.61
CA THR A 400 -17.13 -5.21 -13.97
C THR A 400 -16.47 -4.60 -12.75
N ILE A 401 -15.28 -4.03 -12.91
CA ILE A 401 -14.56 -3.39 -11.81
C ILE A 401 -14.54 -1.89 -12.05
N ASP A 402 -14.95 -1.14 -11.04
CA ASP A 402 -14.91 0.32 -11.03
C ASP A 402 -13.76 0.77 -10.13
N PHE A 403 -12.75 1.39 -10.73
CA PHE A 403 -11.63 1.96 -10.00
C PHE A 403 -11.92 3.44 -9.66
N ASP A 404 -11.50 3.86 -8.47
CA ASP A 404 -11.69 5.25 -8.04
C ASP A 404 -10.70 6.21 -8.71
N ASP A 405 -11.16 6.89 -9.76
CA ASP A 405 -10.39 7.90 -10.49
C ASP A 405 -10.43 9.30 -9.84
N SER A 406 -11.26 9.50 -8.80
CA SER A 406 -11.42 10.80 -8.13
C SER A 406 -10.17 11.27 -7.38
N ILE A 407 -9.21 10.37 -7.15
CA ILE A 407 -7.93 10.67 -6.50
C ILE A 407 -7.00 11.48 -7.43
N ILE A 408 -7.13 11.33 -8.75
CA ILE A 408 -6.21 11.93 -9.73
C ILE A 408 -6.92 12.97 -10.59
N GLU A 409 -8.14 12.70 -11.04
CA GLU A 409 -8.93 13.66 -11.81
C GLU A 409 -9.59 14.68 -10.88
N ASP A 410 -9.36 15.95 -11.18
CA ASP A 410 -10.11 17.03 -10.54
C ASP A 410 -11.53 17.01 -11.09
N THR A 411 -12.47 16.50 -10.28
CA THR A 411 -13.90 16.43 -10.62
C THR A 411 -14.43 17.76 -11.12
N ASN A 412 -13.88 18.89 -10.65
CA ASN A 412 -14.25 20.22 -11.14
C ASN A 412 -13.92 20.41 -12.63
N THR A 413 -12.80 19.88 -13.12
CA THR A 413 -12.44 20.00 -14.55
C THR A 413 -13.34 19.16 -15.45
N THR A 414 -13.74 17.98 -14.99
CA THR A 414 -14.69 17.10 -15.68
C THR A 414 -16.09 17.72 -15.69
N ILE A 415 -16.52 18.28 -14.56
CA ILE A 415 -17.77 19.04 -14.43
C ILE A 415 -17.75 20.26 -15.36
N ASP A 416 -16.71 21.08 -15.35
CA ASP A 416 -16.58 22.26 -16.21
C ASP A 416 -16.59 21.92 -17.70
N ARG A 417 -15.91 20.83 -18.08
CA ARG A 417 -15.93 20.33 -19.46
C ARG A 417 -17.34 19.90 -19.85
N ASN A 418 -18.02 19.15 -18.99
CA ASN A 418 -19.38 18.69 -19.23
C ASN A 418 -20.38 19.83 -19.28
N ILE A 419 -20.27 20.83 -18.41
CA ILE A 419 -21.07 22.07 -18.47
C ILE A 419 -20.87 22.76 -19.81
N LYS A 420 -19.61 22.92 -20.27
CA LYS A 420 -19.32 23.54 -21.58
C LYS A 420 -19.89 22.74 -22.75
N LEU A 421 -19.78 21.41 -22.73
CA LEU A 421 -20.28 20.53 -23.81
C LEU A 421 -21.81 20.48 -23.87
N VAL A 422 -22.47 20.43 -22.71
CA VAL A 422 -23.94 20.47 -22.60
C VAL A 422 -24.45 21.84 -23.04
N ASN A 423 -23.82 22.93 -22.59
CA ASN A 423 -24.18 24.29 -23.02
C ASN A 423 -23.95 24.52 -24.52
N ALA A 424 -22.94 23.88 -25.11
CA ALA A 424 -22.68 23.90 -26.54
C ALA A 424 -23.61 22.97 -27.37
N GLY A 425 -24.48 22.19 -26.72
CA GLY A 425 -25.39 21.25 -27.37
C GLY A 425 -24.70 20.02 -27.98
N LEU A 426 -23.44 19.75 -27.62
CA LEU A 426 -22.63 18.66 -28.16
C LEU A 426 -22.72 17.37 -27.33
N ARG A 427 -23.30 17.44 -26.12
CA ARG A 427 -23.48 16.29 -25.22
C ARG A 427 -24.87 16.33 -24.56
N SER A 428 -25.49 15.16 -24.41
CA SER A 428 -26.77 15.04 -23.70
C SER A 428 -26.58 15.26 -22.19
N LYS A 429 -27.62 15.79 -21.52
CA LYS A 429 -27.60 15.95 -20.05
C LYS A 429 -27.45 14.59 -19.34
N LEU A 430 -28.04 13.53 -19.90
CA LEU A 430 -27.95 12.16 -19.38
C LEU A 430 -26.51 11.66 -19.38
N SER A 431 -25.84 11.75 -20.53
CA SER A 431 -24.45 11.30 -20.67
C SER A 431 -23.45 12.16 -19.88
N ALA A 432 -23.82 13.38 -19.51
CA ALA A 432 -23.04 14.23 -18.62
C ALA A 432 -23.23 13.82 -17.15
N VAL A 433 -24.46 13.58 -16.70
CA VAL A 433 -24.76 13.10 -15.33
C VAL A 433 -24.15 11.73 -15.09
N MET A 434 -24.24 10.81 -16.05
CA MET A 434 -23.61 9.48 -15.95
C MET A 434 -22.10 9.56 -15.74
N GLU A 435 -21.40 10.46 -16.46
CA GLU A 435 -19.95 10.58 -16.35
C GLU A 435 -19.53 11.33 -15.09
N ILE A 436 -20.27 12.35 -14.67
CA ILE A 436 -19.99 13.11 -13.44
C ILE A 436 -20.21 12.23 -12.20
N ASN A 437 -21.32 11.48 -12.18
CA ASN A 437 -21.72 10.70 -11.01
C ASN A 437 -21.29 9.22 -11.08
N LYS A 438 -20.62 8.79 -12.17
CA LYS A 438 -20.24 7.39 -12.44
C LYS A 438 -21.39 6.38 -12.21
N CYS A 439 -22.62 6.78 -12.53
CA CYS A 439 -23.81 6.00 -12.25
C CYS A 439 -24.34 5.29 -13.50
N SER A 440 -25.14 4.25 -13.27
CA SER A 440 -25.80 3.51 -14.34
C SER A 440 -26.77 4.40 -15.13
N GLU A 441 -27.13 3.99 -16.34
CA GLU A 441 -28.05 4.75 -17.19
C GLU A 441 -29.42 4.95 -16.52
N GLU A 442 -29.82 4.02 -15.64
CA GLU A 442 -31.08 4.09 -14.89
C GLU A 442 -31.03 5.08 -13.72
N GLU A 443 -29.92 5.11 -12.98
CA GLU A 443 -29.71 6.07 -11.89
C GLU A 443 -29.58 7.50 -12.42
N ALA A 444 -28.91 7.68 -13.55
CA ALA A 444 -28.79 8.98 -14.20
C ALA A 444 -30.14 9.52 -14.70
N LYS A 445 -31.04 8.63 -15.16
CA LYS A 445 -32.43 9.00 -15.53
C LYS A 445 -33.20 9.46 -14.30
N LYS A 446 -33.13 8.73 -13.18
CA LYS A 446 -33.78 9.11 -11.92
C LYS A 446 -33.32 10.48 -11.41
N GLU A 447 -32.03 10.77 -11.50
CA GLU A 447 -31.49 12.08 -11.09
C GLU A 447 -31.96 13.20 -12.00
N LEU A 448 -32.04 12.97 -13.32
CA LEU A 448 -32.62 13.94 -14.26
C LEU A 448 -34.11 14.15 -14.01
N ASP A 449 -34.86 13.11 -13.67
CA ASP A 449 -36.28 13.21 -13.33
C ASP A 449 -36.48 14.03 -12.04
N ARG A 450 -35.58 13.87 -11.05
CA ARG A 450 -35.55 14.67 -9.83
C ARG A 450 -35.27 16.14 -10.13
N ILE A 451 -34.29 16.43 -10.99
CA ILE A 451 -33.98 17.79 -11.46
C ILE A 451 -35.18 18.38 -12.23
N ALA A 452 -35.90 17.59 -13.01
CA ALA A 452 -37.09 18.04 -13.72
C ALA A 452 -38.26 18.37 -12.77
N GLN A 453 -38.44 17.58 -11.72
CA GLN A 453 -39.42 17.84 -10.65
C GLN A 453 -39.07 19.11 -9.88
N ASP A 454 -37.79 19.31 -9.52
CA ASP A 454 -37.32 20.53 -8.85
C ASP A 454 -37.50 21.78 -9.73
N GLY A 455 -37.32 21.64 -11.05
CA GLY A 455 -37.54 22.71 -12.03
C GLY A 455 -39.02 23.06 -12.29
N GLN A 456 -39.96 22.17 -11.95
CA GLN A 456 -41.40 22.42 -12.07
C GLN A 456 -41.99 23.18 -10.87
N ILE A 457 -41.32 23.19 -9.72
CA ILE A 457 -41.84 23.80 -8.48
C ILE A 457 -41.74 25.34 -8.50
N THR A 458 -41.00 25.94 -9.42
CA THR A 458 -40.92 27.41 -9.55
C THR A 458 -41.96 27.94 -10.54
N GLY A 459 -43.16 28.28 -10.08
CA GLY A 459 -43.93 29.37 -10.69
C GLY A 459 -45.45 29.30 -10.77
N GLN A 460 -46.16 28.24 -10.32
CA GLN A 460 -47.62 28.22 -10.48
C GLN A 460 -48.49 27.79 -9.29
N ASP A 461 -47.97 27.23 -8.20
CA ASP A 461 -48.81 26.76 -7.09
C ASP A 461 -48.47 27.41 -5.73
N ILE A 462 -48.52 28.74 -5.65
CA ILE A 462 -48.76 29.41 -4.38
C ILE A 462 -49.92 30.39 -4.60
N ASP A 463 -51.15 29.87 -4.45
CA ASP A 463 -52.36 30.67 -4.35
C ASP A 463 -52.41 31.31 -2.95
N TRP A 464 -52.13 32.62 -2.89
CA TRP A 464 -52.10 33.44 -1.68
C TRP A 464 -53.49 33.99 -1.28
N THR A 465 -54.59 33.31 -1.62
CA THR A 465 -55.94 33.81 -1.29
C THR A 465 -56.83 32.75 -0.65
N GLN A 466 -56.65 32.55 0.66
CA GLN A 466 -57.74 32.33 1.61
C GLN A 466 -57.23 32.39 3.05
N THR A 467 -57.28 33.59 3.61
CA THR A 467 -57.28 33.82 5.05
C THR A 467 -58.72 34.14 5.46
N ASP A 468 -59.04 33.77 6.70
CA ASP A 468 -60.20 34.16 7.51
C ASP A 468 -61.45 33.25 7.35
N ASP A 469 -61.66 32.31 8.28
CA ASP A 469 -62.43 32.60 9.51
C ASP A 469 -62.63 31.37 10.42
N GLU A 470 -62.65 31.66 11.74
CA GLU A 470 -63.30 30.97 12.87
C GLU A 470 -62.64 29.74 13.58
N ASP A 471 -62.15 30.03 14.79
CA ASP A 471 -62.46 29.42 16.09
C ASP A 471 -62.34 27.90 16.31
N VAL A 472 -61.31 27.49 17.07
CA VAL A 472 -61.43 26.38 18.04
C VAL A 472 -60.68 26.71 19.34
N GLN A 473 -61.41 26.47 20.43
CA GLN A 473 -61.18 26.81 21.84
C GLN A 473 -59.99 26.14 22.53
N GLU A 474 -59.50 26.84 23.55
CA GLU A 474 -58.74 26.33 24.69
C GLU A 474 -59.48 25.20 25.43
N GLU A 475 -58.78 24.12 25.75
CA GLU A 475 -58.97 23.39 27.01
C GLU A 475 -57.60 23.12 27.63
N ILE A 476 -57.37 23.78 28.77
CA ILE A 476 -56.26 23.61 29.70
C ILE A 476 -56.74 22.61 30.75
N ASP A 477 -56.00 21.52 30.96
CA ASP A 477 -56.18 20.64 32.13
C ASP A 477 -54.97 20.79 33.08
N VAL A 478 -55.24 21.25 34.29
CA VAL A 478 -54.28 21.53 35.36
C VAL A 478 -54.46 20.52 36.50
N GLN A 479 -53.42 19.72 36.75
CA GLN A 479 -53.05 19.17 38.05
C GLN A 479 -51.52 19.03 38.03
N GLY A 480 -50.68 19.54 38.93
CA GLY A 480 -50.81 20.27 40.18
C GLY A 480 -49.49 20.11 40.96
N LYS A 481 -49.00 21.22 41.53
CA LYS A 481 -48.14 21.36 42.73
C LYS A 481 -46.70 21.93 42.60
N GLU A 482 -46.63 23.17 43.09
CA GLU A 482 -45.77 23.69 44.18
C GLU A 482 -44.44 24.42 43.85
N GLY A 483 -44.39 25.70 44.29
CA GLY A 483 -43.24 26.61 44.45
C GLY A 483 -43.05 27.58 43.28
N ILE A 484 -43.51 28.86 43.24
CA ILE A 484 -43.42 29.99 44.21
C ILE A 484 -41.96 30.15 44.70
N GLU A 485 -41.22 31.23 44.46
CA GLU A 485 -41.54 32.64 44.14
C GLU A 485 -40.30 33.35 43.55
N ASP A 486 -40.58 34.31 42.67
CA ASP A 486 -40.01 35.66 42.52
C ASP A 486 -38.52 35.94 42.81
N GLY A 487 -37.83 36.74 41.99
CA GLY A 487 -38.27 37.59 40.90
C GLY A 487 -37.19 38.65 40.62
N SER A 488 -37.28 39.24 39.41
CA SER A 488 -37.09 40.66 39.11
C SER A 488 -35.83 41.36 39.64
N SER A 489 -35.05 42.13 38.90
CA SER A 489 -35.08 42.66 37.54
C SER A 489 -33.81 43.50 37.40
N GLY A 490 -33.39 43.73 36.15
CA GLY A 490 -32.86 45.01 35.75
C GLY A 490 -31.36 45.10 35.55
N GLU A 491 -30.95 45.04 34.28
CA GLU A 491 -29.88 45.90 33.78
C GLU A 491 -30.20 47.38 34.10
N PRO A 492 -29.17 48.24 34.28
CA PRO A 492 -28.65 48.92 33.10
C PRO A 492 -27.13 49.18 33.09
N ALA A 493 -26.67 49.51 31.89
CA ALA A 493 -25.36 49.95 31.46
C ALA A 493 -24.67 51.03 32.33
N GLY A 494 -23.34 51.11 32.23
CA GLY A 494 -22.63 52.37 32.49
C GLY A 494 -21.14 52.28 32.83
N SER A 495 -20.30 52.32 31.79
CA SER A 495 -18.98 52.95 31.70
C SER A 495 -17.99 52.94 32.89
N GLY A 496 -16.75 52.54 32.58
CA GLY A 496 -15.60 53.40 32.86
C GLY A 496 -14.40 52.76 33.58
N SER A 497 -13.34 52.53 32.81
CA SER A 497 -11.97 52.93 33.13
C SER A 497 -11.32 52.42 34.44
N GLY A 498 -10.31 51.56 34.26
CA GLY A 498 -8.96 51.96 34.67
C GLY A 498 -8.23 51.05 35.65
N ARG A 499 -7.05 50.60 35.19
CA ARG A 499 -5.82 50.28 35.95
C ARG A 499 -5.92 49.23 37.06
N GLN A 500 -5.26 48.10 36.83
CA GLN A 500 -3.89 47.88 37.32
C GLN A 500 -3.18 46.85 36.45
#